data_AF-A0A928VWJ5-F1
#
_entry.id   AF-A0A928VWJ5-F1
#
_cell.length_a   1.000
_cell.length_b   1.000
_cell.length_c   1.000
_cell.angle_alpha   90.00
_cell.angle_beta   90.00
_cell.angle_gamma   90.00
#
_symmetry.space_group_name_H-M   'P 1'
#
loop_
_entity.id
_entity.type
_entity.pdbx_description
1 polymer ?
#
loop_
_entity_poly.entity_id
_entity_poly.type
_entity_poly.pdbx_seq_one_letter_code
_entity_poly.pdbx_strand_id
1 'polypeptide(L)'
;MLYLILVWLALLAVCSIVGNGTLALIRDRDFDDIGDRFIASTWLGLVILCVALLAVSFVVPLSLSVGLLGFAVLTTSALTLRRVRVAMAIACCSLTLGSISLSALLTISIAALMSQQIWWFDTGLYHLGSIQWLSEFGAVPGVALINPKFSFASSWFAFAAPLTPEFLGDRIGAVSNGYIYFLDTLQVAIALSKIVSGRAKVSDGFLFVFFAIVISIYLASSPASPILISFSADVAVTSLVGITAWAILVTSAEPKPLTNPLQQSDPLDRKTASILDSRLVPLILAVGAVTIKLTALPLLPIA
;
A
#
# COMPACT_ATOMS: atom_id res chain seq x y z
N MET A 1 13.14 6.33 14.87
CA MET A 1 13.07 7.44 13.88
C MET A 1 13.84 7.17 12.59
N LEU A 2 15.18 7.21 12.54
CA LEU A 2 15.92 7.11 11.26
C LEU A 2 15.60 5.84 10.46
N TYR A 3 15.53 4.68 11.13
CA TYR A 3 15.12 3.43 10.50
C TYR A 3 13.75 3.53 9.81
N LEU A 4 12.75 4.10 10.50
CA LEU A 4 11.40 4.28 9.96
C LEU A 4 11.44 5.12 8.68
N ILE A 5 12.15 6.25 8.71
CA ILE A 5 12.28 7.15 7.56
C ILE A 5 12.91 6.42 6.36
N LEU A 6 14.03 5.73 6.58
CA LEU A 6 14.73 5.01 5.51
C LEU A 6 13.86 3.90 4.91
N VAL A 7 13.18 3.12 5.76
CA VAL A 7 12.29 2.05 5.32
C VAL A 7 11.10 2.62 4.55
N TRP A 8 10.46 3.70 5.02
CA TRP A 8 9.31 4.28 4.33
C TRP A 8 9.67 4.89 2.98
N LEU A 9 10.83 5.54 2.86
CA LEU A 9 11.31 6.05 1.57
C LEU A 9 11.61 4.91 0.60
N ALA A 10 12.24 3.83 1.08
CA ALA A 10 12.48 2.64 0.28
C ALA A 10 11.16 1.97 -0.15
N LEU A 11 10.22 1.76 0.79
CA LEU A 11 8.91 1.19 0.51
C LEU A 11 8.11 2.05 -0.46
N LEU A 12 8.16 3.38 -0.35
CA LEU A 12 7.47 4.27 -1.28
C LEU A 12 7.97 4.05 -2.72
N ALA A 13 9.28 3.96 -2.91
CA ALA A 13 9.88 3.68 -4.20
C ALA A 13 9.50 2.28 -4.71
N VAL A 14 9.69 1.24 -3.88
CA VAL A 14 9.38 -0.16 -4.22
C VAL A 14 7.90 -0.31 -4.59
N CYS A 15 6.99 0.17 -3.75
CA CYS A 15 5.55 0.11 -3.98
C CYS A 15 5.16 0.86 -5.26
N SER A 16 5.65 2.09 -5.45
CA SER A 16 5.36 2.87 -6.66
C SER A 16 5.81 2.17 -7.94
N ILE A 17 7.00 1.55 -7.94
CA ILE A 17 7.55 0.81 -9.08
C ILE A 17 6.72 -0.44 -9.37
N VAL A 18 6.50 -1.28 -8.34
CA VAL A 18 5.78 -2.55 -8.47
C VAL A 18 4.34 -2.31 -8.92
N GLY A 19 3.64 -1.36 -8.30
CA GLY A 19 2.26 -1.07 -8.69
C GLY A 19 2.14 -0.37 -10.04
N ASN A 20 3.13 0.43 -10.48
CA ASN A 20 3.16 0.87 -11.88
C ASN A 20 3.36 -0.30 -12.84
N GLY A 21 4.09 -1.35 -12.43
CA GLY A 21 4.15 -2.61 -13.15
C GLY A 21 2.77 -3.23 -13.30
N THR A 22 2.03 -3.35 -12.19
CA THR A 22 0.64 -3.84 -12.18
C THR A 22 -0.28 -3.02 -13.09
N LEU A 23 -0.25 -1.69 -12.99
CA LEU A 23 -1.03 -0.80 -13.87
C LEU A 23 -0.63 -0.94 -15.34
N ALA A 24 0.66 -1.13 -15.64
CA ALA A 24 1.14 -1.35 -17.00
C ALA A 24 0.63 -2.67 -17.59
N LEU A 25 0.49 -3.72 -16.76
CA LEU A 25 -0.08 -5.01 -17.14
C LEU A 25 -1.60 -4.94 -17.34
N ILE A 26 -2.31 -4.21 -16.47
CA ILE A 26 -3.76 -3.96 -16.57
C ILE A 26 -4.11 -3.01 -17.73
N ARG A 27 -3.09 -2.37 -18.35
CA ARG A 27 -3.24 -1.43 -19.47
C ARG A 27 -4.20 -0.28 -19.12
N ASP A 28 -4.04 0.22 -17.90
CA ASP A 28 -4.88 1.27 -17.35
C ASP A 28 -4.98 2.51 -18.25
N ARG A 29 -6.17 3.10 -18.27
CA ARG A 29 -6.53 4.32 -19.00
C ARG A 29 -7.20 5.39 -18.13
N ASP A 30 -7.58 5.05 -16.90
CA ASP A 30 -8.40 5.95 -16.07
C ASP A 30 -7.54 6.77 -15.09
N PHE A 31 -6.36 6.27 -14.71
CA PHE A 31 -5.41 7.00 -13.85
C PHE A 31 -4.44 7.88 -14.67
N ASP A 32 -5.00 8.82 -15.45
CA ASP A 32 -4.21 9.77 -16.27
C ASP A 32 -3.47 10.83 -15.45
N ASP A 33 -4.06 11.26 -14.34
CA ASP A 33 -3.47 12.29 -13.48
C ASP A 33 -2.28 11.70 -12.70
N ILE A 34 -1.16 12.44 -12.65
CA ILE A 34 0.07 11.97 -11.99
C ILE A 34 -0.18 11.64 -10.52
N GLY A 35 -1.01 12.44 -9.84
CA GLY A 35 -1.41 12.19 -8.45
C GLY A 35 -2.25 10.93 -8.33
N ASP A 36 -3.31 10.79 -9.14
CA ASP A 36 -4.18 9.60 -9.12
C ASP A 36 -3.35 8.33 -9.39
N ARG A 37 -2.47 8.38 -10.39
CA ARG A 37 -1.60 7.26 -10.74
C ARG A 37 -0.62 6.91 -9.63
N PHE A 38 -0.03 7.90 -8.97
CA PHE A 38 0.86 7.68 -7.84
C PHE A 38 0.13 6.96 -6.69
N ILE A 39 -1.08 7.40 -6.35
CA ILE A 39 -1.91 6.81 -5.31
C ILE A 39 -2.25 5.36 -5.67
N ALA A 40 -2.82 5.12 -6.85
CA ALA A 40 -3.17 3.76 -7.28
C ALA A 40 -1.93 2.85 -7.31
N SER A 41 -0.80 3.33 -7.82
CA SER A 41 0.43 2.53 -7.91
C SER A 41 1.03 2.19 -6.55
N THR A 42 1.04 3.11 -5.58
CA THR A 42 1.61 2.81 -4.25
C THR A 42 0.79 1.76 -3.52
N TRP A 43 -0.55 1.84 -3.59
CA TRP A 43 -1.43 0.86 -2.96
C TRP A 43 -1.45 -0.50 -3.65
N LEU A 44 -1.46 -0.53 -4.99
CA LEU A 44 -1.31 -1.78 -5.73
C LEU A 44 0.04 -2.43 -5.45
N GLY A 45 1.11 -1.65 -5.41
CA GLY A 45 2.44 -2.15 -5.03
C GLY A 45 2.43 -2.77 -3.64
N LEU A 46 1.88 -2.08 -2.65
CA LEU A 46 1.75 -2.58 -1.29
C LEU A 46 0.99 -3.91 -1.23
N VAL A 47 -0.19 -4.00 -1.86
CA VAL A 47 -0.98 -5.24 -1.90
C VAL A 47 -0.20 -6.39 -2.53
N ILE A 48 0.45 -6.14 -3.67
CA ILE A 48 1.27 -7.15 -4.35
C ILE A 48 2.44 -7.60 -3.48
N LEU A 49 3.13 -6.68 -2.79
CA LEU A 49 4.19 -7.04 -1.84
C LEU A 49 3.68 -7.90 -0.69
N CYS A 50 2.56 -7.52 -0.07
CA CYS A 50 1.94 -8.28 1.02
C CYS A 50 1.62 -9.72 0.58
N VAL A 51 0.92 -9.87 -0.55
CA VAL A 51 0.51 -11.17 -1.07
C VAL A 51 1.72 -12.00 -1.52
N ALA A 52 2.71 -11.38 -2.17
CA ALA A 52 3.92 -12.08 -2.61
C ALA A 52 4.75 -12.57 -1.43
N LEU A 53 4.92 -11.77 -0.37
CA LEU A 53 5.62 -12.21 0.83
C LEU A 53 4.86 -13.33 1.55
N LEU A 54 3.52 -13.25 1.61
CA LEU A 54 2.72 -14.37 2.12
C LEU A 54 2.88 -15.63 1.26
N ALA A 55 2.97 -15.50 -0.06
CA ALA A 55 3.21 -16.64 -0.95
C ALA A 55 4.62 -17.25 -0.72
N VAL A 56 5.64 -16.41 -0.55
CA VAL A 56 7.02 -16.84 -0.26
C VAL A 56 7.11 -17.55 1.10
N SER A 57 6.33 -17.12 2.08
CA SER A 57 6.38 -17.71 3.43
C SER A 57 5.98 -19.18 3.47
N PHE A 58 5.22 -19.68 2.49
CA PHE A 58 4.93 -21.12 2.36
C PHE A 58 6.15 -21.97 2.04
N VAL A 59 7.24 -21.37 1.54
CA VAL A 59 8.43 -22.09 1.09
C VAL A 59 9.64 -21.75 1.96
N VAL A 60 9.78 -20.49 2.37
CA VAL A 60 10.98 -20.01 3.10
C VAL A 60 10.57 -19.02 4.20
N PRO A 61 11.22 -19.05 5.38
CA PRO A 61 11.02 -18.03 6.41
C PRO A 61 11.31 -16.60 5.92
N LEU A 62 10.51 -15.64 6.39
CA LEU A 62 10.55 -14.25 5.94
C LEU A 62 11.56 -13.40 6.71
N SER A 63 12.82 -13.81 6.67
CA SER A 63 13.93 -13.00 7.18
C SER A 63 14.10 -11.68 6.40
N LEU A 64 14.81 -10.71 6.98
CA LEU A 64 15.16 -9.45 6.32
C LEU A 64 15.76 -9.67 4.92
N SER A 65 16.69 -10.62 4.78
CA SER A 65 17.34 -10.93 3.51
C SER A 65 16.36 -11.47 2.46
N VAL A 66 15.43 -12.33 2.86
CA VAL A 66 14.38 -12.87 1.98
C VAL A 66 13.42 -11.76 1.55
N GLY A 67 13.04 -10.87 2.46
CA GLY A 67 12.22 -9.70 2.14
C GLY A 67 12.91 -8.74 1.16
N LEU A 68 14.18 -8.40 1.40
CA LEU A 68 14.97 -7.56 0.50
C LEU A 68 15.13 -8.19 -0.89
N LEU A 69 15.36 -9.51 -0.95
CA LEU A 69 15.40 -10.24 -2.21
C LEU A 69 14.05 -10.20 -2.93
N GLY A 70 12.95 -10.41 -2.22
CA GLY A 70 11.59 -10.30 -2.77
C GLY A 70 11.31 -8.90 -3.34
N PHE A 71 11.67 -7.85 -2.61
CA PHE A 71 11.56 -6.46 -3.07
C PHE A 71 12.41 -6.21 -4.31
N ALA A 72 13.66 -6.70 -4.35
CA ALA A 72 14.55 -6.58 -5.49
C ALA A 72 14.00 -7.31 -6.73
N VAL A 73 13.51 -8.54 -6.59
CA VAL A 73 12.96 -9.33 -7.70
C VAL A 73 11.72 -8.65 -8.29
N LEU A 74 10.78 -8.20 -7.46
CA LEU A 74 9.56 -7.55 -7.94
C LEU A 74 9.84 -6.20 -8.59
N THR A 75 10.72 -5.39 -8.01
CA THR A 75 11.10 -4.09 -8.59
C THR A 75 11.85 -4.24 -9.90
N THR A 76 12.86 -5.12 -9.96
CA THR A 76 13.61 -5.37 -11.19
C THR A 76 12.70 -5.92 -12.30
N SER A 77 11.81 -6.85 -11.96
CA SER A 77 10.80 -7.38 -12.89
C SER A 77 9.89 -6.28 -13.43
N ALA A 78 9.36 -5.39 -12.58
CA ALA A 78 8.54 -4.27 -13.01
C ALA A 78 9.32 -3.26 -13.88
N LEU A 79 10.59 -3.00 -13.59
CA LEU A 79 11.44 -2.07 -14.34
C LEU A 79 11.82 -2.57 -15.75
N THR A 80 11.70 -3.87 -16.03
CA THR A 80 11.85 -4.38 -17.40
C THR A 80 10.85 -3.73 -18.37
N LEU A 81 9.65 -3.40 -17.85
CA LEU A 81 8.58 -2.77 -18.62
C LEU A 81 8.93 -1.30 -18.93
N ARG A 82 9.04 -0.97 -20.23
CA ARG A 82 9.33 0.40 -20.69
C ARG A 82 8.34 1.44 -20.13
N ARG A 83 7.06 1.07 -20.01
CA ARG A 83 6.00 1.95 -19.48
C ARG A 83 6.26 2.37 -18.03
N VAL A 84 6.81 1.48 -17.20
CA VAL A 84 7.15 1.76 -15.80
C VAL A 84 8.29 2.75 -15.72
N ARG A 85 9.37 2.53 -16.49
CA ARG A 85 10.53 3.43 -16.54
C ARG A 85 10.15 4.85 -16.96
N VAL A 86 9.30 4.98 -17.98
CA VAL A 86 8.81 6.30 -18.43
C VAL A 86 7.92 6.95 -17.36
N ALA A 87 7.02 6.21 -16.73
CA ALA A 87 6.17 6.73 -15.67
C ALA A 87 6.97 7.25 -14.47
N MET A 88 8.01 6.51 -14.05
CA MET A 88 8.91 6.92 -12.97
C MET A 88 9.72 8.16 -13.34
N ALA A 89 10.22 8.25 -14.58
CA ALA A 89 10.92 9.44 -15.04
C ALA A 89 10.00 10.69 -15.00
N ILE A 90 8.76 10.56 -15.48
CA ILE A 90 7.77 11.66 -15.45
C ILE A 90 7.46 12.04 -13.99
N ALA A 91 7.22 11.06 -13.12
CA ALA A 91 6.94 11.32 -11.71
C ALA A 91 8.11 12.07 -11.04
N CYS A 92 9.36 11.62 -11.24
CA CYS A 92 10.54 12.29 -10.73
C CYS A 92 10.69 13.72 -11.27
N CYS A 93 10.44 13.95 -12.56
CA CYS A 93 10.50 15.28 -13.16
C CYS A 93 9.37 16.22 -12.68
N SER A 94 8.26 15.66 -12.18
CA SER A 94 7.14 16.44 -11.64
C SER A 94 7.33 16.90 -10.19
N LEU A 95 8.37 16.41 -9.50
CA LEU A 95 8.64 16.77 -8.12
C LEU A 95 9.14 18.22 -8.03
N THR A 96 8.42 19.02 -7.25
CA THR A 96 8.82 20.39 -6.94
C THR A 96 9.48 20.45 -5.56
N LEU A 97 10.33 21.45 -5.33
CA LEU A 97 10.96 21.64 -4.01
C LEU A 97 9.91 21.77 -2.89
N GLY A 98 8.75 22.40 -3.17
CA GLY A 98 7.64 22.48 -2.23
C GLY A 98 7.08 21.10 -1.87
N SER A 99 6.84 20.24 -2.86
CA SER A 99 6.36 18.86 -2.62
C SER A 99 7.37 18.01 -1.85
N ILE A 100 8.67 18.15 -2.14
CA ILE A 100 9.75 17.43 -1.45
C ILE A 100 9.83 17.89 0.01
N SER A 101 9.83 19.20 0.26
CA SER A 101 9.88 19.76 1.60
C SER A 101 8.66 19.37 2.44
N LEU A 102 7.46 19.42 1.86
CA LEU A 102 6.24 18.98 2.55
C LEU A 102 6.29 17.48 2.87
N SER A 103 6.69 16.64 1.90
CA SER A 103 6.86 15.20 2.11
C SER A 103 7.88 14.91 3.21
N ALA A 104 9.02 15.63 3.22
CA ALA A 104 10.06 15.47 4.23
C ALA A 104 9.54 15.86 5.63
N LEU A 105 8.83 16.99 5.74
CA LEU A 105 8.21 17.42 6.99
C LEU A 105 7.22 16.36 7.52
N LEU A 106 6.30 15.90 6.66
CA LEU A 106 5.33 14.85 7.02
C LEU A 106 6.03 13.57 7.48
N THR A 107 7.04 13.13 6.73
CA THR A 107 7.81 11.92 7.06
C THR A 107 8.47 12.03 8.44
N ILE A 108 9.10 13.17 8.74
CA ILE A 108 9.77 13.40 10.03
C ILE A 108 8.75 13.46 11.17
N SER A 109 7.65 14.19 11.00
CA SER A 109 6.59 14.32 12.00
C SER A 109 5.95 12.96 12.33
N ILE A 110 5.68 12.15 11.31
CA ILE A 110 5.09 10.82 11.49
C ILE A 110 6.12 9.87 12.11
N ALA A 111 7.39 9.93 11.71
CA ALA A 111 8.44 9.12 12.33
C ALA A 111 8.62 9.44 13.82
N ALA A 112 8.42 10.70 14.23
CA ALA A 112 8.44 11.11 15.63
C ALA A 112 7.25 10.50 16.40
N LEU A 113 6.04 10.58 15.84
CA LEU A 113 4.84 9.96 16.40
C LEU A 113 4.98 8.44 16.55
N MET A 114 5.47 7.76 15.51
CA MET A 114 5.59 6.30 15.46
C MET A 114 6.77 5.74 16.26
N SER A 115 7.63 6.59 16.82
CA SER A 115 8.74 6.16 17.68
C SER A 115 8.35 6.05 19.16
N GLN A 116 7.05 6.22 19.48
CA GLN A 116 6.53 6.02 20.83
C GLN A 116 6.45 4.53 21.20
N GLN A 117 6.28 4.26 22.49
CA GLN A 117 6.11 2.90 23.00
C GLN A 117 4.78 2.30 22.54
N ILE A 118 4.81 1.01 22.19
CA ILE A 118 3.63 0.24 21.80
C ILE A 118 2.89 -0.23 23.06
N TRP A 119 1.61 0.12 23.17
CA TRP A 119 0.73 -0.27 24.29
C TRP A 119 -0.50 -1.08 23.85
N TRP A 120 -0.62 -1.38 22.55
CA TRP A 120 -1.77 -2.10 22.03
C TRP A 120 -1.78 -3.57 22.48
N PHE A 121 -2.85 -3.97 23.18
CA PHE A 121 -2.97 -5.29 23.79
C PHE A 121 -2.75 -6.43 22.77
N ASP A 122 -3.35 -6.34 21.59
CA ASP A 122 -3.23 -7.41 20.58
C ASP A 122 -1.81 -7.55 20.02
N THR A 123 -0.97 -6.52 20.14
CA THR A 123 0.43 -6.60 19.72
C THR A 123 1.15 -7.70 20.50
N GLY A 124 1.03 -7.65 21.82
CA GLY A 124 1.63 -8.65 22.70
C GLY A 124 0.85 -9.97 22.71
N LEU A 125 -0.46 -9.93 22.42
CA LEU A 125 -1.28 -11.14 22.38
C LEU A 125 -0.95 -12.04 21.18
N TYR A 126 -0.86 -11.48 19.97
CA TYR A 126 -0.62 -12.29 18.78
C TYR A 126 0.09 -11.60 17.60
N HIS A 127 0.09 -10.26 17.48
CA HIS A 127 0.70 -9.66 16.28
C HIS A 127 2.21 -9.92 16.22
N LEU A 128 2.93 -9.58 17.28
CA LEU A 128 4.39 -9.72 17.32
C LEU A 128 4.80 -11.19 17.20
N GLY A 129 4.14 -12.08 17.93
CA GLY A 129 4.41 -13.52 17.87
C GLY A 129 4.15 -14.10 16.47
N SER A 130 3.09 -13.67 15.78
CA SER A 130 2.81 -14.13 14.41
C SER A 130 3.86 -13.64 13.41
N ILE A 131 4.35 -12.41 13.59
CA ILE A 131 5.40 -11.80 12.74
C ILE A 131 6.75 -12.50 12.95
N GLN A 132 7.13 -12.73 14.21
CA GLN A 132 8.34 -13.49 14.55
C GLN A 132 8.27 -14.93 14.03
N TRP A 133 7.11 -15.58 14.17
CA TRP A 133 6.89 -16.91 13.62
C TRP A 133 7.11 -16.96 12.09
N LEU A 134 6.56 -15.98 11.37
CA LEU A 134 6.76 -15.88 9.91
C LEU A 134 8.22 -15.60 9.54
N SER A 135 8.95 -14.84 10.37
CA SER A 135 10.38 -14.55 10.18
C SER A 135 11.26 -15.78 10.42
N GLU A 136 10.97 -16.58 11.46
CA GLU A 136 11.77 -17.73 11.87
C GLU A 136 11.43 -19.03 11.12
N PHE A 137 10.13 -19.29 10.92
CA PHE A 137 9.63 -20.57 10.41
C PHE A 137 8.86 -20.46 9.09
N GLY A 138 8.44 -19.25 8.69
CA GLY A 138 7.51 -19.09 7.57
C GLY A 138 6.10 -19.58 7.92
N ALA A 139 5.28 -19.81 6.88
CA ALA A 139 3.95 -20.39 7.04
C ALA A 139 4.08 -21.91 7.25
N VAL A 140 3.70 -22.38 8.43
CA VAL A 140 3.71 -23.81 8.77
C VAL A 140 2.33 -24.42 8.42
N PRO A 141 2.25 -25.34 7.43
CA PRO A 141 0.98 -25.91 7.01
C PRO A 141 0.27 -26.67 8.14
N GLY A 142 -1.05 -26.55 8.23
CA GLY A 142 -1.89 -27.36 9.12
C GLY A 142 -1.92 -26.94 10.59
N VAL A 143 -0.89 -26.25 11.10
CA VAL A 143 -0.83 -25.86 12.52
C VAL A 143 -1.88 -24.80 12.88
N ALA A 144 -2.09 -23.82 12.00
CA ALA A 144 -3.12 -22.79 12.16
C ALA A 144 -4.55 -23.38 12.17
N LEU A 145 -4.77 -24.53 11.51
CA LEU A 145 -6.07 -25.21 11.46
C LEU A 145 -6.41 -25.91 12.79
N ILE A 146 -5.41 -26.20 13.63
CA ILE A 146 -5.59 -26.89 14.90
C ILE A 146 -5.95 -25.88 16.00
N ASN A 147 -5.32 -24.71 16.01
CA ASN A 147 -5.65 -23.63 16.93
C ASN A 147 -5.28 -22.27 16.33
N PRO A 148 -6.21 -21.30 16.26
CA PRO A 148 -5.92 -19.96 15.72
C PRO A 148 -4.88 -19.19 16.54
N LYS A 149 -4.60 -19.60 17.79
CA LYS A 149 -3.52 -19.01 18.59
C LYS A 149 -2.12 -19.39 18.10
N PHE A 150 -1.97 -20.41 17.26
CA PHE A 150 -0.67 -20.85 16.77
C PHE A 150 -0.21 -20.13 15.50
N SER A 151 -1.12 -19.53 14.72
CA SER A 151 -0.76 -18.63 13.62
C SER A 151 -2.00 -17.96 13.05
N PHE A 152 -1.87 -16.70 12.65
CA PHE A 152 -2.85 -15.98 11.86
C PHE A 152 -2.33 -15.80 10.43
N ALA A 153 -3.01 -16.41 9.46
CA ALA A 153 -2.70 -16.19 8.05
C ALA A 153 -3.12 -14.75 7.67
N SER A 154 -2.14 -13.85 7.64
CA SER A 154 -2.33 -12.46 7.22
C SER A 154 -1.17 -12.04 6.34
N SER A 155 -1.50 -11.51 5.16
CA SER A 155 -0.49 -10.94 4.26
C SER A 155 0.15 -9.67 4.85
N TRP A 156 -0.48 -9.04 5.84
CA TRP A 156 0.07 -7.89 6.55
C TRP A 156 1.19 -8.30 7.52
N PHE A 157 1.02 -9.40 8.24
CA PHE A 157 2.07 -9.92 9.11
C PHE A 157 3.24 -10.48 8.29
N ALA A 158 2.96 -11.09 7.13
CA ALA A 158 4.00 -11.48 6.18
C ALA A 158 4.78 -10.27 5.65
N PHE A 159 4.09 -9.16 5.36
CA PHE A 159 4.73 -7.91 4.99
C PHE A 159 5.59 -7.30 6.11
N ALA A 160 5.11 -7.36 7.35
CA ALA A 160 5.81 -6.80 8.50
C ALA A 160 7.05 -7.60 8.92
N ALA A 161 7.06 -8.93 8.75
CA ALA A 161 8.15 -9.82 9.16
C ALA A 161 9.56 -9.37 8.71
N PRO A 162 9.83 -9.12 7.42
CA PRO A 162 11.16 -8.67 7.00
C PRO A 162 11.47 -7.22 7.40
N LEU A 163 10.46 -6.44 7.82
CA LEU A 163 10.62 -5.05 8.25
C LEU A 163 10.93 -4.93 9.74
N THR A 164 10.87 -6.04 10.49
CA THR A 164 11.16 -6.09 11.93
C THR A 164 12.24 -7.10 12.28
N PRO A 165 13.50 -6.86 11.87
CA PRO A 165 14.59 -7.76 12.21
C PRO A 165 14.90 -7.71 13.72
N GLU A 166 15.20 -8.87 14.30
CA GLU A 166 15.41 -9.05 15.75
C GLU A 166 16.45 -8.09 16.35
N PHE A 167 17.52 -7.77 15.62
CA PHE A 167 18.60 -6.92 16.12
C PHE A 167 18.19 -5.46 16.38
N LEU A 168 17.06 -5.00 15.82
CA LEU A 168 16.50 -3.66 16.06
C LEU A 168 15.50 -3.64 17.23
N GLY A 169 15.13 -4.82 17.75
CA GLY A 169 14.17 -5.01 18.84
C GLY A 169 12.74 -4.55 18.51
N ASP A 170 11.87 -4.53 19.51
CA ASP A 170 10.42 -4.29 19.31
C ASP A 170 10.07 -2.80 19.08
N ARG A 171 11.04 -1.89 19.21
CA ARG A 171 10.85 -0.44 19.08
C ARG A 171 10.52 0.03 17.66
N ILE A 172 10.62 -0.87 16.68
CA ILE A 172 10.28 -0.61 15.28
C ILE A 172 8.92 -1.17 14.89
N GLY A 173 8.13 -1.69 15.84
CA GLY A 173 6.90 -2.41 15.53
C GLY A 173 5.81 -1.58 14.84
N ALA A 174 5.84 -0.25 14.99
CA ALA A 174 4.94 0.65 14.26
C ALA A 174 5.39 0.94 12.82
N VAL A 175 6.41 0.25 12.28
CA VAL A 175 6.95 0.54 10.92
C VAL A 175 5.90 0.37 9.82
N SER A 176 5.12 -0.70 9.85
CA SER A 176 4.12 -0.99 8.82
C SER A 176 2.93 -0.03 8.91
N ASN A 177 2.38 0.19 10.11
CA ASN A 177 1.25 1.11 10.31
C ASN A 177 1.65 2.58 10.11
N GLY A 178 2.87 2.94 10.51
CA GLY A 178 3.43 4.26 10.23
C GLY A 178 3.62 4.50 8.73
N TYR A 179 3.95 3.47 7.94
CA TYR A 179 3.99 3.58 6.48
C TYR A 179 2.60 3.85 5.89
N ILE A 180 1.56 3.15 6.35
CA ILE A 180 0.17 3.43 5.94
C ILE A 180 -0.22 4.86 6.26
N TYR A 181 0.04 5.29 7.48
CA TYR A 181 -0.30 6.64 7.92
C TYR A 181 0.46 7.72 7.14
N PHE A 182 1.71 7.45 6.79
CA PHE A 182 2.49 8.28 5.87
C PHE A 182 1.85 8.34 4.47
N LEU A 183 1.40 7.21 3.91
CA LEU A 183 0.68 7.23 2.64
C LEU A 183 -0.61 8.04 2.75
N ASP A 184 -1.42 7.84 3.79
CA ASP A 184 -2.71 8.53 3.98
C ASP A 184 -2.54 10.05 4.04
N THR A 185 -1.53 10.51 4.79
CA THR A 185 -1.21 11.95 4.88
C THR A 185 -0.69 12.53 3.57
N LEU A 186 0.15 11.81 2.81
CA LEU A 186 0.57 12.22 1.48
C LEU A 186 -0.62 12.34 0.51
N GLN A 187 -1.54 11.39 0.56
CA GLN A 187 -2.73 11.37 -0.29
C GLN A 187 -3.68 12.52 0.02
N VAL A 188 -3.88 12.84 1.30
CA VAL A 188 -4.62 14.04 1.72
C VAL A 188 -3.95 15.29 1.19
N ALA A 189 -2.62 15.39 1.24
CA ALA A 189 -1.90 16.54 0.67
C ALA A 189 -2.09 16.65 -0.85
N ILE A 190 -2.06 15.53 -1.58
CA ILE A 190 -2.32 15.48 -3.03
C ILE A 190 -3.75 15.94 -3.32
N ALA A 191 -4.76 15.37 -2.66
CA ALA A 191 -6.16 15.73 -2.84
C ALA A 191 -6.42 17.20 -2.51
N LEU A 192 -5.89 17.68 -1.38
CA LEU A 192 -5.99 19.07 -0.96
C LEU A 192 -5.36 20.02 -2.00
N SER A 193 -4.21 19.66 -2.56
CA SER A 193 -3.57 20.47 -3.60
C SER A 193 -4.46 20.63 -4.84
N LYS A 194 -5.21 19.58 -5.22
CA LYS A 194 -6.17 19.63 -6.34
C LYS A 194 -7.40 20.47 -5.99
N ILE A 195 -7.91 20.35 -4.76
CA ILE A 195 -9.05 21.13 -4.25
C ILE A 195 -8.70 22.63 -4.27
N VAL A 196 -7.55 22.99 -3.69
CA VAL A 196 -7.08 24.38 -3.64
C VAL A 196 -6.78 24.92 -5.05
N SER A 197 -6.31 24.08 -5.97
CA SER A 197 -6.09 24.45 -7.37
C SER A 197 -7.38 24.55 -8.20
N GLY A 198 -8.55 24.25 -7.66
CA GLY A 198 -9.81 24.21 -8.41
C GLY A 198 -9.89 23.11 -9.46
N ARG A 199 -9.05 22.06 -9.35
CA ARG A 199 -8.95 20.93 -10.30
C ARG A 199 -9.50 19.61 -9.73
N ALA A 200 -10.09 19.64 -8.53
CA ALA A 200 -10.56 18.44 -7.85
C ALA A 200 -11.76 17.79 -8.55
N LYS A 201 -11.71 16.48 -8.68
CA LYS A 201 -12.84 15.62 -9.04
C LYS A 201 -13.61 15.22 -7.78
N VAL A 202 -14.78 14.60 -7.96
CA VAL A 202 -15.55 14.01 -6.85
C VAL A 202 -14.72 12.97 -6.08
N SER A 203 -13.93 12.17 -6.79
CA SER A 203 -13.02 11.19 -6.19
C SER A 203 -11.98 11.85 -5.26
N ASP A 204 -11.40 12.99 -5.65
CA ASP A 204 -10.43 13.72 -4.82
C ASP A 204 -11.09 14.27 -3.55
N GLY A 205 -12.32 14.79 -3.66
CA GLY A 205 -13.11 15.27 -2.52
C GLY A 205 -13.44 14.15 -1.54
N PHE A 206 -13.87 12.99 -2.04
CA PHE A 206 -14.09 11.80 -1.23
C PHE A 206 -12.81 11.36 -0.50
N LEU A 207 -11.69 11.25 -1.23
CA LEU A 207 -10.40 10.84 -0.68
C LEU A 207 -9.96 11.75 0.46
N PHE A 208 -10.05 13.07 0.25
CA PHE A 208 -9.71 14.07 1.25
C PHE A 208 -10.55 13.92 2.52
N VAL A 209 -11.88 13.87 2.38
CA VAL A 209 -12.80 13.79 3.54
C VAL A 209 -12.60 12.47 4.29
N PHE A 210 -12.54 11.35 3.57
CA PHE A 210 -12.37 10.03 4.18
C PHE A 210 -11.09 9.98 5.02
N PHE A 211 -9.94 10.33 4.43
CA PHE A 211 -8.68 10.24 5.15
C PHE A 211 -8.52 11.33 6.21
N ALA A 212 -9.09 12.53 6.03
CA ALA A 212 -9.11 13.54 7.09
C ALA A 212 -9.85 13.02 8.33
N ILE A 213 -10.96 12.30 8.15
CA ILE A 213 -11.70 11.65 9.25
C ILE A 213 -10.86 10.53 9.87
N VAL A 214 -10.31 9.62 9.07
CA VAL A 214 -9.51 8.48 9.56
C VAL A 214 -8.29 8.97 10.35
N ILE A 215 -7.55 9.92 9.81
CA ILE A 215 -6.40 10.57 10.47
C ILE A 215 -6.83 11.20 11.80
N SER A 216 -7.95 11.94 11.79
CA SER A 216 -8.47 12.59 13.00
C SER A 216 -8.87 11.58 14.06
N ILE A 217 -9.49 10.46 13.69
CA ILE A 217 -9.87 9.38 14.63
C ILE A 217 -8.62 8.78 15.26
N TYR A 218 -7.60 8.43 14.47
CA TYR A 218 -6.38 7.84 15.01
C TYR A 218 -5.54 8.81 15.86
N LEU A 219 -5.60 10.12 15.60
CA LEU A 219 -4.91 11.13 16.42
C LEU A 219 -5.68 11.52 17.68
N ALA A 220 -7.00 11.73 17.57
CA ALA A 220 -7.78 12.36 18.62
C ALA A 220 -8.46 11.37 19.56
N SER A 221 -8.72 10.13 19.11
CA SER A 221 -9.43 9.16 19.94
C SER A 221 -8.46 8.30 20.77
N SER A 222 -8.64 8.35 22.09
CA SER A 222 -7.89 7.53 23.05
C SER A 222 -7.89 6.02 22.73
N PRO A 223 -8.99 5.38 22.24
CA PRO A 223 -8.94 3.95 21.93
C PRO A 223 -8.25 3.63 20.59
N ALA A 224 -8.25 4.53 19.59
CA ALA A 224 -7.67 4.23 18.29
C ALA A 224 -6.19 4.60 18.18
N SER A 225 -5.72 5.61 18.93
CA SER A 225 -4.31 6.03 18.89
C SER A 225 -3.32 4.89 19.18
N PRO A 226 -3.55 4.00 20.17
CA PRO A 226 -2.69 2.84 20.38
C PRO A 226 -2.69 1.85 19.20
N ILE A 227 -3.79 1.73 18.45
CA ILE A 227 -3.87 0.86 17.26
C ILE A 227 -2.94 1.36 16.16
N LEU A 228 -2.83 2.69 16.01
CA LEU A 228 -1.95 3.30 15.04
C LEU A 228 -0.48 2.95 15.33
N ILE A 229 -0.08 3.04 16.60
CA ILE A 229 1.29 2.73 17.06
C ILE A 229 1.36 1.24 17.46
N SER A 230 1.13 0.36 16.49
CA SER A 230 1.11 -1.08 16.68
C SER A 230 1.38 -1.84 15.38
N PHE A 231 1.25 -3.18 15.42
CA PHE A 231 1.29 -4.05 14.25
C PHE A 231 -0.10 -4.36 13.66
N SER A 232 -1.16 -3.72 14.16
CA SER A 232 -2.52 -4.08 13.79
C SER A 232 -2.78 -3.92 12.29
N ALA A 233 -3.34 -4.96 11.67
CA ALA A 233 -3.85 -4.92 10.31
C ALA A 233 -5.04 -3.96 10.12
N ASP A 234 -5.68 -3.48 11.19
CA ASP A 234 -6.85 -2.61 11.11
C ASP A 234 -6.57 -1.28 10.42
N VAL A 235 -5.36 -0.73 10.61
CA VAL A 235 -4.95 0.51 9.96
C VAL A 235 -4.90 0.30 8.44
N ALA A 236 -4.21 -0.76 7.99
CA ALA A 236 -4.11 -1.08 6.57
C ALA A 236 -5.47 -1.38 5.93
N VAL A 237 -6.35 -2.12 6.62
CA VAL A 237 -7.70 -2.43 6.12
C VAL A 237 -8.55 -1.17 6.01
N THR A 238 -8.53 -0.31 7.03
CA THR A 238 -9.30 0.94 7.03
C THR A 238 -8.89 1.84 5.86
N SER A 239 -7.59 1.98 5.61
CA SER A 239 -7.09 2.77 4.49
C SER A 239 -7.38 2.11 3.14
N LEU A 240 -7.31 0.77 3.03
CA LEU A 240 -7.69 0.03 1.82
C LEU A 240 -9.18 0.13 1.50
N VAL A 241 -10.07 0.22 2.50
CA VAL A 241 -11.49 0.50 2.28
C VAL A 241 -11.65 1.85 1.57
N GLY A 242 -10.98 2.89 2.08
CA GLY A 242 -10.98 4.23 1.47
C GLY A 242 -10.43 4.22 0.05
N ILE A 243 -9.30 3.54 -0.17
CA ILE A 243 -8.65 3.47 -1.48
C ILE A 243 -9.45 2.66 -2.48
N THR A 244 -10.07 1.57 -2.05
CA THR A 244 -10.94 0.77 -2.92
C THR A 244 -12.14 1.60 -3.36
N ALA A 245 -12.81 2.29 -2.43
CA ALA A 245 -13.93 3.18 -2.73
C ALA A 245 -13.52 4.34 -3.66
N TRP A 246 -12.36 4.96 -3.40
CA TRP A 246 -11.80 5.99 -4.28
C TRP A 246 -11.51 5.44 -5.68
N ALA A 247 -10.92 4.25 -5.80
CA ALA A 247 -10.62 3.62 -7.09
C ALA A 247 -11.90 3.28 -7.88
N ILE A 248 -12.99 2.87 -7.20
CA ILE A 248 -14.32 2.71 -7.81
C ILE A 248 -14.79 4.04 -8.39
N LEU A 249 -14.69 5.14 -7.65
CA LEU A 249 -15.09 6.46 -8.14
C LEU A 249 -14.25 6.90 -9.35
N VAL A 250 -12.95 6.62 -9.37
CA VAL A 250 -12.08 6.96 -10.51
C VAL A 250 -12.43 6.12 -11.75
N THR A 251 -12.62 4.82 -11.59
CA THR A 251 -12.88 3.88 -12.72
C THR A 251 -14.33 3.84 -13.19
N SER A 252 -15.26 4.39 -12.41
CA SER A 252 -16.68 4.55 -12.80
C SER A 252 -16.95 5.78 -13.67
N ALA A 253 -16.01 6.72 -13.73
CA ALA A 253 -16.15 7.90 -14.59
C ALA A 253 -16.15 7.49 -16.07
N GLU A 254 -16.94 8.18 -16.92
CA GLU A 254 -17.07 7.81 -18.34
C GLU A 254 -15.71 7.67 -19.04
N PRO A 255 -15.50 6.61 -19.85
CA PRO A 255 -14.23 6.37 -20.51
C PRO A 255 -13.90 7.54 -21.44
N LYS A 256 -12.75 8.19 -21.20
CA LYS A 256 -12.30 9.28 -22.07
C LYS A 256 -12.05 8.76 -23.49
N PRO A 257 -12.46 9.51 -24.53
CA PRO A 257 -12.12 9.16 -25.90
C PRO A 257 -10.59 9.15 -26.10
N LEU A 258 -10.12 8.17 -26.88
CA LEU A 258 -8.70 7.97 -27.23
C LEU A 258 -8.10 9.25 -27.82
N THR A 259 -7.32 9.97 -27.02
CA THR A 259 -6.72 11.25 -27.42
C THR A 259 -5.19 11.17 -27.56
N ASN A 260 -4.55 10.06 -27.17
CA ASN A 260 -3.09 9.96 -27.09
C ASN A 260 -2.47 9.18 -28.28
N PRO A 261 -1.58 9.80 -29.10
CA PRO A 261 -0.90 9.15 -30.23
C PRO A 261 -0.04 7.93 -29.83
N LEU A 262 0.43 7.88 -28.58
CA LEU A 262 1.22 6.77 -28.05
C LEU A 262 0.40 5.49 -27.78
N GLN A 263 -0.94 5.58 -27.76
CA GLN A 263 -1.85 4.44 -27.59
C GLN A 263 -2.29 3.81 -28.93
N GLN A 264 -1.84 4.35 -30.08
CA GLN A 264 -2.32 3.98 -31.41
C GLN A 264 -1.53 2.85 -32.10
N SER A 265 -0.55 2.23 -31.45
CA SER A 265 0.53 1.53 -32.17
C SER A 265 0.41 0.01 -32.35
N ASP A 266 -0.65 -0.70 -31.94
CA ASP A 266 -0.72 -2.14 -32.22
C ASP A 266 -2.14 -2.71 -32.47
N PRO A 267 -2.46 -3.28 -33.65
CA PRO A 267 -3.75 -3.93 -33.90
C PRO A 267 -3.96 -5.20 -33.07
N LEU A 268 -2.89 -5.84 -32.56
CA LEU A 268 -3.01 -6.92 -31.57
C LEU A 268 -3.50 -6.41 -30.19
N ASP A 269 -3.26 -5.12 -29.87
CA ASP A 269 -3.66 -4.53 -28.59
C ASP A 269 -5.18 -4.38 -28.43
N ARG A 270 -5.95 -4.32 -29.52
CA ARG A 270 -7.42 -4.19 -29.45
C ARG A 270 -8.12 -5.46 -28.97
N LYS A 271 -7.58 -6.65 -29.25
CA LYS A 271 -8.24 -7.93 -28.94
C LYS A 271 -7.99 -8.38 -27.50
N THR A 272 -6.82 -8.03 -26.94
CA THR A 272 -6.44 -8.34 -25.54
C THR A 272 -6.94 -7.29 -24.54
N ALA A 273 -7.21 -6.07 -25.00
CA ALA A 273 -7.77 -4.99 -24.18
C ALA A 273 -9.18 -5.27 -23.63
N SER A 274 -9.86 -6.35 -24.05
CA SER A 274 -11.18 -6.69 -23.51
C SER A 274 -11.15 -7.54 -22.23
N ILE A 275 -9.99 -8.07 -21.81
CA ILE A 275 -9.89 -9.01 -20.68
C ILE A 275 -9.33 -8.34 -19.42
N LEU A 276 -8.44 -7.36 -19.58
CA LEU A 276 -7.81 -6.63 -18.47
C LEU A 276 -8.22 -5.15 -18.58
N ASP A 277 -9.21 -4.77 -17.78
CA ASP A 277 -9.79 -3.43 -17.72
C ASP A 277 -9.37 -2.73 -16.41
N SER A 278 -9.38 -1.38 -16.39
CA SER A 278 -9.07 -0.55 -15.21
C SER A 278 -9.95 -0.90 -14.01
N ARG A 279 -11.16 -1.42 -14.26
CA ARG A 279 -12.10 -1.97 -13.27
C ARG A 279 -11.54 -3.11 -12.42
N LEU A 280 -10.43 -3.75 -12.84
CA LEU A 280 -9.74 -4.73 -12.01
C LEU A 280 -8.96 -4.11 -10.86
N VAL A 281 -8.66 -2.81 -10.89
CA VAL A 281 -7.90 -2.14 -9.83
C VAL A 281 -8.64 -2.19 -8.49
N PRO A 282 -9.92 -1.74 -8.38
CA PRO A 282 -10.71 -1.94 -7.17
C PRO A 282 -10.76 -3.39 -6.69
N LEU A 283 -10.96 -4.34 -7.61
CA LEU A 283 -11.02 -5.76 -7.27
C LEU A 283 -9.71 -6.28 -6.68
N ILE A 284 -8.56 -5.92 -7.25
CA ILE A 284 -7.24 -6.32 -6.73
C ILE A 284 -7.02 -5.72 -5.34
N LEU A 285 -7.39 -4.47 -5.13
CA LEU A 285 -7.29 -3.81 -3.83
C LEU A 285 -8.20 -4.49 -2.79
N ALA A 286 -9.44 -4.82 -3.16
CA ALA A 286 -10.40 -5.52 -2.30
C ALA A 286 -9.91 -6.93 -1.93
N VAL A 287 -9.44 -7.71 -2.91
CA VAL A 287 -8.84 -9.03 -2.68
C VAL A 287 -7.62 -8.92 -1.76
N GLY A 288 -6.75 -7.94 -1.99
CA GLY A 288 -5.60 -7.66 -1.12
C GLY A 288 -6.00 -7.29 0.31
N ALA A 289 -7.07 -6.50 0.48
CA ALA A 289 -7.59 -6.17 1.80
C ALA A 289 -8.09 -7.42 2.54
N VAL A 290 -8.73 -8.35 1.83
CA VAL A 290 -9.20 -9.63 2.39
C VAL A 290 -8.03 -10.53 2.83
N THR A 291 -6.93 -10.57 2.06
CA THR A 291 -5.73 -11.33 2.48
C THR A 291 -5.03 -10.71 3.69
N ILE A 292 -5.19 -9.40 3.91
CA ILE A 292 -4.71 -8.72 5.10
C ILE A 292 -5.58 -9.07 6.30
N LYS A 293 -6.91 -8.95 6.18
CA LYS A 293 -7.87 -9.30 7.23
C LYS A 293 -9.24 -9.63 6.66
N LEU A 294 -9.84 -10.72 7.13
CA LEU A 294 -11.16 -11.18 6.69
C LEU A 294 -12.30 -10.19 6.94
N THR A 295 -12.15 -9.22 7.85
CA THR A 295 -13.13 -8.15 8.06
C THR A 295 -13.33 -7.27 6.82
N ALA A 296 -12.41 -7.32 5.85
CA ALA A 296 -12.53 -6.65 4.55
C ALA A 296 -13.39 -7.42 3.53
N LEU A 297 -13.91 -8.61 3.85
CA LEU A 297 -14.73 -9.41 2.93
C LEU A 297 -15.90 -8.64 2.28
N PRO A 298 -16.58 -7.70 2.96
CA PRO A 298 -17.63 -6.89 2.33
C PRO A 298 -17.15 -6.01 1.17
N LEU A 299 -15.84 -5.81 0.96
CA LEU A 299 -15.30 -5.09 -0.21
C LEU A 299 -15.44 -5.88 -1.51
N LEU A 300 -15.43 -7.23 -1.47
CA LEU A 300 -15.48 -8.06 -2.68
C LEU A 300 -16.77 -7.90 -3.51
N PRO A 301 -17.99 -7.92 -2.93
CA PRO A 301 -19.21 -7.78 -3.74
C PRO A 301 -19.43 -6.38 -4.31
N ILE A 302 -18.69 -5.37 -3.86
CA ILE A 302 -18.83 -3.97 -4.30
C ILE A 302 -17.73 -3.49 -5.24
N ALA A 303 -16.62 -4.25 -5.35
CA ALA A 303 -15.45 -3.94 -6.17
C ALA A 303 -15.53 -4.62 -7.54
#